data_AF-A0A2D7CM97-F1
#
_entry.id   AF-A0A2D7CM97-F1
#
_cell.length_a   1.000
_cell.length_b   1.000
_cell.length_c   1.000
_cell.angle_alpha   90.00
_cell.angle_beta   90.00
_cell.angle_gamma   90.00
#
_symmetry.space_group_name_H-M   'P 1'
#
loop_
_entity.id
_entity.type
_entity.pdbx_description
1 polymer ?
#
loop_
_entity_poly.entity_id
_entity_poly.type
_entity_poly.pdbx_seq_one_letter_code
_entity_poly.pdbx_strand_id
1 'polypeptide(L)'
;MSVHSKQIEKMFKSVNPQGHYMSKQAKVYVALLLDKVLLIFLQQCYSLMHPKNIGGKALSCEQDISNETVKTAVRLCLPRILQKYALREIDRASQKTILSTTTLKTKTEEYLHCKVDDPVALSITVLLEYILAEIAELSGNVTDRRETNVEDVKVAIENDDELKSLLQCIM
;
A
#
# COMPACT_ATOMS: atom_id res chain seq x y z
N MET A 1 7.64 -12.95 -14.70
CA MET A 1 6.73 -11.78 -14.66
C MET A 1 6.48 -11.45 -13.20
N SER A 2 6.56 -10.17 -12.81
CA SER A 2 6.31 -9.75 -11.42
C SER A 2 4.95 -10.27 -10.92
N VAL A 3 4.94 -10.81 -9.70
CA VAL A 3 3.79 -11.42 -9.02
C VAL A 3 2.58 -10.47 -8.95
N HIS A 4 2.82 -9.16 -8.94
CA HIS A 4 1.78 -8.13 -8.88
C HIS A 4 1.12 -7.80 -10.21
N SER A 5 1.71 -8.19 -11.35
CA SER A 5 1.23 -7.75 -12.67
C SER A 5 -0.23 -8.14 -12.95
N LYS A 6 -0.66 -9.33 -12.48
CA LYS A 6 -2.06 -9.77 -12.62
C LYS A 6 -3.02 -9.01 -11.69
N GLN A 7 -2.59 -8.72 -10.46
CA GLN A 7 -3.40 -7.97 -9.49
C GLN A 7 -3.55 -6.51 -9.92
N ILE A 8 -2.45 -5.88 -10.36
CA ILE A 8 -2.44 -4.52 -10.91
C ILE A 8 -3.36 -4.44 -12.13
N GLU A 9 -3.25 -5.39 -13.06
CA GLU A 9 -4.15 -5.45 -14.22
C GLU A 9 -5.63 -5.59 -13.83
N LYS A 10 -5.93 -6.45 -12.85
CA LYS A 10 -7.30 -6.67 -12.36
C LYS A 10 -7.86 -5.41 -11.71
N MET A 11 -7.08 -4.78 -10.82
CA MET A 11 -7.48 -3.53 -10.15
C MET A 11 -7.68 -2.40 -11.16
N PHE A 12 -6.74 -2.25 -12.09
CA PHE A 12 -6.80 -1.22 -13.11
C PHE A 12 -8.08 -1.33 -13.96
N LYS A 13 -8.46 -2.54 -14.36
CA LYS A 13 -9.71 -2.78 -15.10
C LYS A 13 -10.97 -2.56 -14.28
N SER A 14 -10.93 -2.82 -12.96
CA SER A 14 -12.10 -2.58 -12.12
C SER A 14 -12.40 -1.10 -11.91
N VAL A 15 -11.36 -0.25 -11.88
CA VAL A 15 -11.53 1.20 -11.73
C VAL A 15 -11.63 1.93 -13.08
N ASN A 16 -11.09 1.34 -14.17
CA ASN A 16 -11.16 1.88 -15.54
C ASN A 16 -11.86 0.91 -16.51
N PRO A 17 -13.20 0.78 -16.50
CA PRO A 17 -13.91 -0.26 -17.25
C PRO A 17 -13.98 -0.06 -18.77
N GLN A 18 -13.57 1.09 -19.32
CA GLN A 18 -13.75 1.45 -20.74
C GLN A 18 -12.74 0.81 -21.72
N GLY A 19 -12.21 -0.38 -21.39
CA GLY A 19 -11.19 -1.04 -22.20
C GLY A 19 -9.81 -0.39 -22.13
N HIS A 20 -9.59 0.48 -21.13
CA HIS A 20 -8.29 1.00 -20.80
C HIS A 20 -7.43 -0.12 -20.19
N TYR A 21 -6.13 -0.07 -20.44
CA TYR A 21 -5.21 -1.04 -19.86
C TYR A 21 -3.87 -0.37 -19.55
N MET A 22 -3.12 -0.96 -18.63
CA MET A 22 -1.82 -0.47 -18.23
C MET A 22 -0.71 -1.20 -18.99
N SER A 23 0.23 -0.45 -19.56
CA SER A 23 1.37 -1.02 -20.28
C SER A 23 2.19 -1.93 -19.38
N LYS A 24 2.96 -2.86 -19.97
CA LYS A 24 3.82 -3.76 -19.20
C LYS A 24 4.84 -3.01 -18.34
N GLN A 25 5.41 -1.93 -18.87
CA GLN A 25 6.38 -1.10 -18.15
C GLN A 25 5.72 -0.33 -17.01
N ALA A 26 4.52 0.23 -17.23
CA ALA A 26 3.75 0.90 -16.19
C ALA A 26 3.39 -0.04 -15.03
N LYS A 27 2.98 -1.28 -15.32
CA LYS A 27 2.73 -2.29 -14.28
C LYS A 27 3.98 -2.63 -13.47
N VAL A 28 5.14 -2.70 -14.10
CA VAL A 28 6.41 -2.91 -13.37
C VAL A 28 6.73 -1.71 -12.49
N TYR A 29 6.56 -0.50 -13.01
CA TYR A 29 6.78 0.72 -12.27
C TYR A 29 5.86 0.83 -11.04
N VAL A 30 4.55 0.60 -11.20
CA VAL A 30 3.58 0.58 -10.09
C VAL A 30 3.91 -0.52 -9.07
N ALA A 31 4.31 -1.72 -9.51
CA ALA A 31 4.74 -2.77 -8.59
C ALA A 31 5.94 -2.33 -7.73
N LEU A 32 6.92 -1.66 -8.31
CA LEU A 32 8.08 -1.14 -7.57
C LEU A 32 7.69 -0.02 -6.60
N LEU A 33 6.73 0.84 -6.97
CA LEU A 33 6.20 1.85 -6.05
C LEU A 33 5.51 1.21 -4.84
N LEU A 34 4.66 0.21 -5.08
CA LEU A 34 3.98 -0.52 -4.01
C LEU A 34 4.95 -1.28 -3.10
N ASP A 35 5.99 -1.90 -3.67
CA ASP A 35 7.04 -2.57 -2.87
C ASP A 35 7.79 -1.55 -1.98
N LYS A 36 8.05 -0.34 -2.47
CA LYS A 36 8.65 0.74 -1.66
C LYS A 36 7.73 1.24 -0.54
N VAL A 37 6.45 1.47 -0.87
CA VAL A 37 5.42 1.85 0.12
C VAL A 37 5.34 0.79 1.22
N LEU A 38 5.27 -0.49 0.83
CA LEU A 38 5.25 -1.61 1.77
C LEU A 38 6.48 -1.60 2.67
N LEU A 39 7.69 -1.46 2.10
CA LEU A 39 8.92 -1.49 2.88
C LEU A 39 8.95 -0.39 3.96
N ILE A 40 8.61 0.84 3.60
CA ILE A 40 8.63 1.97 4.56
C ILE A 40 7.55 1.83 5.61
N PHE A 41 6.37 1.37 5.19
CA PHE A 41 5.30 1.08 6.11
C PHE A 41 5.72 0.02 7.14
N LEU A 42 6.38 -1.05 6.69
CA LEU A 42 6.89 -2.10 7.56
C LEU A 42 8.02 -1.62 8.47
N GLN A 43 8.93 -0.79 7.97
CA GLN A 43 9.96 -0.15 8.80
C GLN A 43 9.35 0.72 9.89
N GLN A 44 8.25 1.42 9.60
CA GLN A 44 7.53 2.21 10.59
C GLN A 44 6.86 1.32 11.64
N CYS A 45 6.21 0.23 11.23
CA CYS A 45 5.66 -0.77 12.16
C CYS A 45 6.77 -1.33 13.08
N TYR A 46 7.91 -1.72 12.51
CA TYR A 46 9.05 -2.24 13.26
C TYR A 46 9.62 -1.21 14.26
N SER A 47 9.73 0.06 13.83
CA SER A 47 10.21 1.15 14.69
C SER A 47 9.28 1.43 15.88
N LEU A 48 7.97 1.19 15.72
CA LEU A 48 6.98 1.31 16.80
C LEU A 48 7.07 0.16 17.81
N MET A 49 7.43 -1.05 17.37
CA MET A 49 7.64 -2.22 18.24
C MET A 49 8.95 -2.14 19.03
N HIS A 50 9.98 -1.54 18.44
CA HIS A 50 11.29 -1.34 19.06
C HIS A 50 11.59 0.15 19.23
N PRO A 51 10.83 0.88 20.07
CA PRO A 51 11.02 2.30 20.24
C PRO A 51 12.45 2.55 20.74
N LYS A 52 13.22 3.35 19.99
CA LYS A 52 14.46 3.92 20.52
C LYS A 52 14.09 4.70 21.78
N ASN A 53 14.82 4.48 22.85
CA ASN A 53 14.53 5.00 24.19
C ASN A 53 14.69 6.53 24.22
N ILE A 54 13.69 7.26 23.72
CA ILE A 54 13.65 8.73 23.68
C ILE A 54 12.61 9.16 24.71
N GLY A 55 13.05 9.45 25.94
CA GLY A 55 12.24 10.17 26.92
C GLY A 55 11.11 9.40 27.60
N GLY A 56 11.43 8.29 28.29
CA GLY A 56 10.71 7.91 29.51
C GLY A 56 9.39 7.14 29.40
N LYS A 57 8.86 6.86 28.22
CA LYS A 57 7.80 5.85 28.03
C LYS A 57 8.13 4.95 26.85
N ALA A 58 8.62 3.75 27.16
CA ALA A 58 8.68 2.68 26.18
C ALA A 58 7.24 2.34 25.75
N LEU A 59 6.95 2.45 24.44
CA LEU A 59 5.83 1.73 23.85
C LEU A 59 6.09 0.24 24.07
N SER A 60 5.07 -0.52 24.46
CA SER A 60 5.22 -1.94 24.78
C SER A 60 5.84 -2.68 23.59
N CYS A 61 6.89 -3.44 23.86
CA CYS A 61 7.47 -4.40 22.92
C CYS A 61 6.47 -5.54 22.76
N GLU A 62 5.43 -5.33 21.94
CA GLU A 62 4.65 -6.44 21.42
C GLU A 62 5.60 -7.26 20.54
N GLN A 63 5.72 -8.56 20.80
CA GLN A 63 6.65 -9.44 20.09
C GLN A 63 6.19 -9.73 18.65
N ASP A 64 4.91 -9.45 18.35
CA ASP A 64 4.28 -9.60 17.04
C ASP A 64 3.63 -8.27 16.60
N ILE A 65 3.68 -7.95 15.31
CA ILE A 65 3.00 -6.76 14.78
C ILE A 65 1.50 -6.90 15.02
N SER A 66 0.88 -5.98 15.75
CA SER A 66 -0.56 -5.94 15.94
C SER A 66 -1.26 -5.06 14.90
N ASN A 67 -2.57 -5.24 14.74
CA ASN A 67 -3.39 -4.35 13.90
C ASN A 67 -3.35 -2.89 14.39
N GLU A 68 -3.20 -2.64 15.69
CA GLU A 68 -3.05 -1.28 16.21
C GLU A 68 -1.68 -0.68 15.88
N THR A 69 -0.63 -1.50 15.79
CA THR A 69 0.68 -1.09 15.25
C THR A 69 0.54 -0.65 13.79
N VAL A 70 -0.14 -1.45 12.97
CA VAL A 70 -0.44 -1.11 11.56
C VAL A 70 -1.24 0.19 11.47
N LYS A 71 -2.33 0.35 12.23
CA LYS A 71 -3.13 1.58 12.20
C LYS A 71 -2.33 2.79 12.65
N THR A 72 -1.44 2.64 13.63
CA THR A 72 -0.55 3.72 14.08
C THR A 72 0.47 4.08 13.00
N ALA A 73 1.08 3.09 12.34
CA ALA A 73 1.96 3.32 11.21
C ALA A 73 1.23 4.03 10.05
N VAL A 74 -0.02 3.65 9.74
CA VAL A 74 -0.84 4.35 8.72
C VAL A 74 -0.97 5.82 9.09
N ARG A 75 -1.20 6.11 10.37
CA ARG A 75 -1.36 7.50 10.82
C ARG A 75 -0.09 8.34 10.73
N LEU A 76 1.08 7.71 10.76
CA LEU A 76 2.37 8.38 10.69
C LEU A 76 2.89 8.51 9.26
N CYS A 77 2.60 7.53 8.40
CA CYS A 77 3.15 7.46 7.05
C CYS A 77 2.25 8.11 5.99
N LEU A 78 0.92 8.06 6.16
CA LEU A 78 0.00 8.56 5.13
C LEU A 78 -0.44 10.00 5.43
N PRO A 79 -0.54 10.85 4.40
CA PRO A 79 -1.17 12.15 4.54
C PRO A 79 -2.68 12.02 4.79
N ARG A 80 -3.31 13.14 5.20
CA ARG A 80 -4.55 13.14 5.99
C ARG A 80 -5.73 12.47 5.30
N ILE A 81 -5.87 12.66 3.99
CA ILE A 81 -6.99 12.09 3.23
C ILE A 81 -6.74 10.60 3.03
N LEU A 82 -5.57 10.21 2.53
CA LEU A 82 -5.23 8.81 2.30
C LEU A 82 -5.30 8.00 3.60
N GLN A 83 -4.81 8.56 4.70
CA GLN A 83 -4.88 8.00 6.05
C GLN A 83 -6.32 7.67 6.44
N LYS A 84 -7.26 8.60 6.27
CA LYS A 84 -8.66 8.43 6.68
C LYS A 84 -9.33 7.27 5.94
N TYR A 85 -9.13 7.19 4.63
CA TYR A 85 -9.76 6.15 3.82
C TYR A 85 -9.06 4.80 4.02
N ALA A 86 -7.74 4.75 4.09
CA ALA A 86 -6.99 3.54 4.40
C ALA A 86 -7.43 2.90 5.73
N LEU A 87 -7.55 3.71 6.80
CA LEU A 87 -8.03 3.21 8.10
C LEU A 87 -9.45 2.64 8.02
N ARG A 88 -10.35 3.32 7.29
CA ARG A 88 -11.72 2.85 7.08
C ARG A 88 -11.76 1.51 6.33
N GLU A 89 -10.94 1.34 5.30
CA GLU A 89 -10.88 0.07 4.55
C GLU A 89 -10.31 -1.05 5.43
N ILE A 90 -9.28 -0.77 6.23
CA ILE A 90 -8.71 -1.73 7.19
C ILE A 90 -9.77 -2.18 8.21
N ASP A 91 -10.52 -1.25 8.79
CA ASP A 91 -11.57 -1.56 9.76
C ASP A 91 -12.70 -2.38 9.10
N ARG A 92 -13.08 -2.06 7.86
CA ARG A 92 -14.07 -2.83 7.10
C ARG A 92 -13.58 -4.24 6.77
N ALA A 93 -12.31 -4.39 6.39
CA ALA A 93 -11.71 -5.67 6.07
C ALA A 93 -11.65 -6.58 7.30
N SER A 94 -11.32 -6.02 8.46
CA SER A 94 -11.30 -6.74 9.74
C SER A 94 -12.66 -7.31 10.15
N GLN A 95 -13.76 -6.80 9.59
CA GLN A 95 -15.12 -7.27 9.84
C GLN A 95 -15.57 -8.38 8.87
N LYS A 96 -14.84 -8.64 7.77
CA LYS A 96 -15.21 -9.65 6.77
C LYS A 96 -14.47 -10.97 7.01
N THR A 97 -15.21 -12.06 7.27
CA THR A 97 -14.72 -13.37 7.74
C THR A 97 -14.02 -14.25 6.67
N ILE A 98 -13.56 -13.73 5.54
CA ILE A 98 -13.00 -14.58 4.47
C ILE A 98 -11.78 -13.92 3.85
N LEU A 99 -10.58 -14.48 4.07
CA LEU A 99 -9.35 -13.93 3.48
C LEU A 99 -8.38 -15.00 2.98
N SER A 100 -8.14 -14.98 1.67
CA SER A 100 -6.97 -15.55 1.03
C SER A 100 -5.96 -14.44 0.75
N THR A 101 -5.12 -14.13 1.73
CA THR A 101 -4.06 -13.08 1.70
C THR A 101 -2.66 -13.65 1.44
N THR A 102 -2.56 -14.90 0.99
CA THR A 102 -1.33 -15.71 1.04
C THR A 102 -0.13 -15.08 0.34
N THR A 103 -0.29 -14.48 -0.84
CA THR A 103 0.84 -13.94 -1.60
C THR A 103 1.46 -12.68 -0.99
N LEU A 104 0.63 -11.77 -0.46
CA LEU A 104 1.12 -10.57 0.21
C LEU A 104 1.64 -10.91 1.60
N LYS A 105 1.00 -11.84 2.31
CA LYS A 105 1.52 -12.40 3.56
C LYS A 105 2.97 -12.89 3.39
N THR A 106 3.24 -13.74 2.39
CA THR A 106 4.60 -14.24 2.13
C THR A 106 5.59 -13.10 1.88
N LYS A 107 5.23 -12.10 1.07
CA LYS A 107 6.10 -10.92 0.85
C LYS A 107 6.33 -10.12 2.13
N THR A 108 5.30 -9.90 2.93
CA THR A 108 5.40 -9.19 4.21
C THR A 108 6.33 -9.94 5.17
N GLU A 109 6.18 -11.26 5.27
CA GLU A 109 7.06 -12.13 6.06
C GLU A 109 8.51 -12.10 5.54
N GLU A 110 8.72 -12.08 4.22
CA GLU A 110 10.05 -11.91 3.60
C GLU A 110 10.71 -10.58 4.00
N TYR A 111 9.97 -9.47 3.99
CA TYR A 111 10.50 -8.15 4.33
C TYR A 111 10.76 -7.96 5.82
N LEU A 112 9.90 -8.50 6.68
CA LEU A 112 10.03 -8.36 8.13
C LEU A 112 10.97 -9.40 8.75
N HIS A 113 11.30 -10.46 8.01
CA HIS A 113 12.02 -11.62 8.53
C HIS A 113 11.34 -12.25 9.76
N CYS A 114 10.03 -12.09 9.89
CA CYS A 114 9.21 -12.68 10.95
C CYS A 114 7.87 -13.15 10.39
N LYS A 115 7.19 -14.03 11.14
CA LYS A 115 5.82 -14.44 10.78
C LYS A 115 4.87 -13.29 11.04
N VAL A 116 3.89 -13.15 10.16
CA VAL A 116 2.87 -12.11 10.27
C VAL A 116 1.52 -12.78 10.43
N ASP A 117 0.76 -12.36 11.44
CA ASP A 117 -0.58 -12.88 11.65
C ASP A 117 -1.51 -12.51 10.49
N ASP A 118 -2.47 -13.38 10.18
CA ASP A 118 -3.39 -13.19 9.05
C ASP A 118 -4.15 -11.85 9.09
N PRO A 119 -4.63 -11.34 10.25
CA PRO A 119 -5.26 -10.02 10.32
C PRO A 119 -4.32 -8.86 9.99
N VAL A 120 -3.03 -9.01 10.23
CA VAL A 120 -2.02 -7.97 9.95
C VAL A 120 -1.68 -7.97 8.48
N ALA A 121 -1.48 -9.17 7.91
CA ALA A 121 -1.28 -9.34 6.48
C ALA A 121 -2.48 -8.80 5.67
N LEU A 122 -3.70 -8.98 6.19
CA LEU A 122 -4.90 -8.35 5.66
C LEU A 122 -4.83 -6.83 5.67
N SER A 123 -4.56 -6.23 6.82
CA SER A 123 -4.56 -4.77 6.96
C SER A 123 -3.56 -4.12 6.00
N ILE A 124 -2.39 -4.73 5.85
CA ILE A 124 -1.36 -4.32 4.88
C ILE A 124 -1.85 -4.52 3.43
N THR A 125 -2.52 -5.64 3.14
CA THR A 125 -3.08 -5.91 1.81
C THR A 125 -4.08 -4.84 1.41
N VAL A 126 -5.00 -4.50 2.30
CA VAL A 126 -6.05 -3.51 2.05
C VAL A 126 -5.46 -2.12 1.87
N LEU A 127 -4.45 -1.76 2.66
CA LEU A 127 -3.70 -0.52 2.48
C LEU A 127 -3.08 -0.43 1.08
N LEU A 128 -2.39 -1.49 0.64
CA LEU A 128 -1.75 -1.51 -0.67
C LEU A 128 -2.75 -1.55 -1.83
N GLU A 129 -3.86 -2.28 -1.68
CA GLU A 129 -4.95 -2.30 -2.66
C GLU A 129 -5.61 -0.93 -2.79
N TYR A 130 -5.79 -0.21 -1.68
CA TYR A 130 -6.30 1.16 -1.68
C TYR A 130 -5.35 2.10 -2.44
N ILE A 131 -4.06 2.10 -2.11
CA ILE A 131 -3.06 2.95 -2.79
C ILE A 131 -2.95 2.58 -4.29
N LEU A 132 -3.02 1.29 -4.61
CA LEU A 132 -3.04 0.82 -6.00
C LEU A 132 -4.28 1.32 -6.75
N ALA A 133 -5.46 1.31 -6.11
CA ALA A 133 -6.69 1.79 -6.71
C ALA A 133 -6.59 3.30 -7.03
N GLU A 134 -6.10 4.12 -6.09
CA GLU A 134 -5.88 5.56 -6.29
C GLU A 134 -4.92 5.82 -7.46
N ILE A 135 -3.77 5.15 -7.48
CA ILE A 135 -2.81 5.28 -8.60
C ILE A 135 -3.44 4.85 -9.92
N ALA A 136 -4.20 3.75 -9.93
CA ALA A 136 -4.82 3.21 -11.13
C ALA A 136 -5.93 4.12 -11.68
N GLU A 137 -6.76 4.68 -10.82
CA GLU A 137 -7.82 5.62 -11.20
C GLU A 137 -7.23 6.92 -11.75
N LEU A 138 -6.30 7.55 -11.01
CA LEU A 138 -5.71 8.82 -11.41
C LEU A 138 -4.90 8.68 -12.71
N SER A 139 -4.11 7.61 -12.86
CA SER A 139 -3.36 7.36 -14.10
C SER A 139 -4.25 6.98 -15.29
N GLY A 140 -5.43 6.41 -15.03
CA GLY A 140 -6.46 6.19 -16.05
C GLY A 140 -7.12 7.50 -16.50
N ASN A 141 -7.31 8.44 -15.59
CA ASN A 141 -7.89 9.76 -15.87
C ASN A 141 -6.91 10.71 -16.58
N VAL A 142 -5.60 10.54 -16.37
CA VAL A 142 -4.56 11.31 -17.07
C VAL A 142 -4.39 10.88 -18.53
N THR A 143 -4.64 9.61 -18.85
CA THR A 143 -4.40 9.12 -20.20
C THR A 143 -5.55 9.47 -21.16
N ASP A 144 -5.21 10.15 -22.25
CA ASP A 144 -6.12 10.36 -23.39
C ASP A 144 -6.16 9.13 -24.33
N ARG A 145 -5.41 8.08 -24.00
CA ARG A 145 -5.24 6.86 -24.79
C ARG A 145 -5.86 5.67 -24.07
N ARG A 146 -6.08 4.58 -24.81
CA ARG A 146 -6.47 3.29 -24.20
C ARG A 146 -5.35 2.67 -23.35
N GLU A 147 -4.09 3.04 -23.60
CA GLU A 147 -2.94 2.51 -22.86
C GLU A 147 -2.39 3.57 -21.89
N THR A 148 -2.39 3.25 -20.60
CA THR A 148 -1.68 4.01 -19.56
C THR A 148 -0.22 3.57 -19.52
N ASN A 149 0.69 4.51 -19.77
CA ASN A 149 2.14 4.29 -19.73
C ASN A 149 2.75 4.83 -18.42
N VAL A 150 4.08 4.70 -18.28
CA VAL A 150 4.81 5.10 -17.05
C VAL A 150 4.71 6.61 -16.79
N GLU A 151 4.73 7.43 -17.85
CA GLU A 151 4.64 8.88 -17.72
C GLU A 151 3.26 9.32 -17.25
N ASP A 152 2.19 8.70 -17.75
CA ASP A 152 0.82 8.97 -17.28
C ASP A 152 0.68 8.66 -15.77
N VAL A 153 1.34 7.60 -15.28
CA VAL A 153 1.40 7.28 -13.83
C VAL A 153 2.16 8.33 -13.05
N LYS A 154 3.30 8.80 -13.55
CA LYS A 154 4.09 9.85 -12.87
C LYS A 154 3.33 11.16 -12.81
N VAL A 155 2.70 11.57 -13.91
CA VAL A 155 1.88 12.78 -13.96
C VAL A 155 0.70 12.69 -12.99
N ALA A 156 0.04 11.53 -12.92
CA ALA A 156 -1.01 11.30 -11.92
C ALA A 156 -0.53 11.48 -10.49
N ILE A 157 0.65 10.94 -10.15
CA ILE A 157 1.28 11.12 -8.83
C ILE A 157 1.63 12.59 -8.59
N GLU A 158 2.28 13.26 -9.54
CA GLU A 158 2.73 14.64 -9.37
C GLU A 158 1.58 15.64 -9.23
N ASN A 159 0.43 15.33 -9.82
CA ASN A 159 -0.78 16.16 -9.77
C ASN A 159 -1.63 15.91 -8.51
N ASP A 160 -1.38 14.85 -7.75
CA ASP A 160 -2.10 14.55 -6.52
C ASP A 160 -1.21 14.83 -5.30
N ASP A 161 -1.55 15.87 -4.54
CA ASP A 161 -0.74 16.34 -3.41
C ASP A 161 -0.50 15.25 -2.34
N GLU A 162 -1.47 14.35 -2.14
CA GLU A 162 -1.39 13.31 -1.12
C GLU A 162 -0.50 12.13 -1.57
N LEU A 163 -0.65 11.64 -2.80
CA LEU A 163 0.23 10.62 -3.38
C LEU A 163 1.65 11.15 -3.57
N LYS A 164 1.79 12.40 -4.02
CA LYS A 164 3.07 13.08 -4.09
C LYS A 164 3.73 13.17 -2.73
N SER A 165 3.01 13.62 -1.71
CA SER A 165 3.54 13.71 -0.35
C SER A 165 3.90 12.33 0.21
N LEU A 166 3.07 11.31 -0.01
CA LEU A 166 3.37 9.93 0.38
C LEU A 166 4.67 9.46 -0.28
N LEU A 167 4.80 9.65 -1.60
CA LEU A 167 5.94 9.16 -2.36
C LEU A 167 7.22 10.00 -2.16
N GLN A 168 7.12 11.29 -1.81
CA GLN A 168 8.25 12.11 -1.39
C GLN A 168 8.80 11.70 -0.03
N CYS A 169 7.95 11.22 0.89
CA CYS A 169 8.41 10.57 2.11
C CYS A 169 9.13 9.23 1.84
N ILE A 170 9.03 8.71 0.62
CA ILE A 170 9.51 7.38 0.19
C ILE A 170 10.71 7.45 -0.77
N MET A 171 11.01 8.62 -1.34
CA MET A 171 12.10 8.86 -2.31
C MET A 171 13.30 9.56 -1.67
#